data_AF-A0A182HSD6-F1
#
_entry.id   AF-A0A182HSD6-F1
#
_cell.length_a   1.000
_cell.length_b   1.000
_cell.length_c   1.000
_cell.angle_alpha   90.00
_cell.angle_beta   90.00
_cell.angle_gamma   90.00
#
_symmetry.space_group_name_H-M   'P 1'
#
loop_
_entity.id
_entity.type
_entity.pdbx_description
1 polymer ?
#
loop_
_entity_poly.entity_id
_entity_poly.type
_entity_poly.pdbx_seq_one_letter_code
_entity_poly.pdbx_strand_id
1 'polypeptide(L)'
;MVYSVQQTSIKPVPVIQSQPGNTLAAFPEPVCGQISQMLDGCFHNVTPNATAELLHTVQIPETIEQINSRCLLFNRGMDCVERYLDVCVDAKERFIIDSEVYGAKRLYQFLCRDRAFQQEFLWHKDCFQLVHRDLDSCSKRFVSILKEEIAKTTEQSLNEQYMHFCCARYAYENCVYISARYKCKPDSAVFLRRIAKLLSSDKHFLNCDKIETEVCSSVGRPAARWWWWWSSSMAALFVLSFVVNA
;
A
#
# COMPACT_ATOMS: atom_id res chain seq x y z
N MET A 1 -55.79 3.16 -31.41
CA MET A 1 -56.42 1.93 -30.87
C MET A 1 -55.84 1.71 -29.49
N VAL A 2 -56.63 2.07 -28.48
CA VAL A 2 -56.31 1.93 -27.06
C VAL A 2 -56.87 0.58 -26.63
N TYR A 3 -56.01 -0.33 -26.16
CA TYR A 3 -56.46 -1.59 -25.57
C TYR A 3 -56.32 -1.49 -24.05
N SER A 4 -57.47 -1.46 -23.38
CA SER A 4 -57.64 -1.61 -21.94
C SER A 4 -57.24 -3.01 -21.49
N VAL A 5 -56.46 -3.12 -20.41
CA VAL A 5 -56.23 -4.39 -19.71
C VAL A 5 -56.91 -4.35 -18.35
N GLN A 6 -57.71 -5.38 -18.12
CA GLN A 6 -58.59 -5.60 -16.98
C GLN A 6 -57.81 -5.74 -15.65
N GLN A 7 -58.36 -5.17 -14.58
CA GLN A 7 -57.77 -5.16 -13.24
C GLN A 7 -58.19 -6.44 -12.49
N THR A 8 -57.29 -7.41 -12.36
CA THR A 8 -57.48 -8.58 -11.49
C THR A 8 -56.89 -8.32 -10.11
N SER A 9 -57.76 -8.42 -9.09
CA SER A 9 -57.46 -8.29 -7.67
C SER A 9 -56.42 -9.33 -7.21
N ILE A 10 -55.24 -8.86 -6.78
CA ILE A 10 -54.20 -9.67 -6.15
C ILE A 10 -54.50 -9.71 -4.64
N LYS A 11 -54.82 -10.90 -4.12
CA LYS A 11 -54.91 -11.15 -2.68
C LYS A 11 -53.54 -10.90 -2.02
N PRO A 12 -53.48 -10.30 -0.82
CA PRO A 12 -52.21 -10.14 -0.11
C PRO A 12 -51.61 -11.52 0.21
N VAL A 13 -50.37 -11.72 -0.24
CA VAL A 13 -49.53 -12.88 0.09
C VAL A 13 -49.23 -12.85 1.60
N PRO A 14 -49.30 -13.98 2.32
CA PRO A 14 -48.96 -14.00 3.74
C PRO A 14 -47.50 -13.61 3.95
N VAL A 15 -47.27 -12.69 4.88
CA VAL A 15 -45.93 -12.33 5.35
C VAL A 15 -45.27 -13.58 5.94
N ILE A 16 -44.27 -14.10 5.25
CA ILE A 16 -43.39 -15.13 5.79
C ILE A 16 -42.55 -14.46 6.88
N GLN A 17 -42.80 -14.82 8.14
CA GLN A 17 -41.96 -14.47 9.28
C GLN A 17 -40.53 -14.95 9.00
N SER A 18 -39.61 -14.01 8.89
CA SER A 18 -38.17 -14.27 8.85
C SER A 18 -37.72 -14.91 10.16
N GLN A 19 -37.21 -16.14 10.10
CA GLN A 19 -36.42 -16.73 11.19
C GLN A 19 -35.13 -15.91 11.41
N PRO A 20 -34.62 -15.80 12.64
CA PRO A 20 -33.48 -14.95 12.97
C PRO A 20 -32.17 -15.69 12.69
N GLY A 21 -31.41 -15.23 11.70
CA GLY A 21 -30.12 -15.82 11.36
C GLY A 21 -29.38 -14.97 10.34
N ASN A 22 -28.41 -14.19 10.84
CA ASN A 22 -27.48 -13.27 10.16
C ASN A 22 -27.82 -11.77 10.22
N THR A 23 -27.96 -11.26 11.44
CA THR A 23 -27.64 -9.85 11.70
C THR A 23 -26.12 -9.70 11.61
N LEU A 24 -25.61 -8.93 10.64
CA LEU A 24 -24.24 -8.42 10.70
C LEU A 24 -24.06 -7.80 12.09
N ALA A 25 -23.12 -8.34 12.88
CA ALA A 25 -22.96 -7.95 14.27
C ALA A 25 -22.77 -6.43 14.37
N ALA A 26 -23.63 -5.77 15.15
CA ALA A 26 -23.55 -4.34 15.41
C ALA A 26 -22.14 -3.96 15.87
N PHE A 27 -21.67 -2.79 15.46
CA PHE A 27 -20.39 -2.27 15.93
C PHE A 27 -20.49 -1.87 17.41
N PRO A 28 -19.45 -2.08 18.22
CA PRO A 28 -19.40 -1.57 19.58
C PRO A 28 -19.42 -0.03 19.59
N GLU A 29 -20.00 0.56 20.64
CA GLU A 29 -19.97 2.00 20.87
C GLU A 29 -18.52 2.45 21.21
N PRO A 30 -18.01 3.55 20.60
CA PRO A 30 -16.66 4.02 20.89
C PRO A 30 -16.49 4.53 22.32
N VAL A 31 -15.46 4.06 23.02
CA VAL A 31 -15.01 4.59 24.32
C VAL A 31 -13.59 5.13 24.16
N CYS A 32 -13.43 6.45 24.35
CA CYS A 32 -12.16 7.13 24.10
C CYS A 32 -11.07 6.66 25.06
N GLY A 33 -9.85 6.44 24.52
CA GLY A 33 -8.73 5.85 25.24
C GLY A 33 -8.72 4.31 25.29
N GLN A 34 -9.75 3.65 24.75
CA GLN A 34 -9.91 2.19 24.79
C GLN A 34 -9.98 1.55 23.40
N ILE A 35 -9.22 2.06 22.43
CA ILE A 35 -9.26 1.58 21.03
C ILE A 35 -9.03 0.07 20.90
N SER A 36 -8.12 -0.51 21.69
CA SER A 36 -7.84 -1.96 21.64
C SER A 36 -9.06 -2.80 22.01
N GLN A 37 -9.79 -2.42 23.07
CA GLN A 37 -11.01 -3.13 23.50
C GLN A 37 -12.12 -3.01 22.46
N MET A 38 -12.23 -1.84 21.83
CA MET A 38 -13.18 -1.63 20.75
C MET A 38 -12.84 -2.49 19.53
N LEU A 39 -11.55 -2.58 19.15
CA LEU A 39 -11.09 -3.45 18.07
C LEU A 39 -11.39 -4.94 18.35
N ASP A 40 -11.15 -5.41 19.58
CA ASP A 40 -11.50 -6.77 19.99
C ASP A 40 -13.01 -7.03 19.83
N GLY A 41 -13.85 -6.11 20.30
CA GLY A 41 -15.30 -6.15 20.15
C GLY A 41 -15.75 -6.13 18.69
N CYS A 42 -15.00 -5.46 17.80
CA CYS A 42 -15.31 -5.42 16.38
C CYS A 42 -15.20 -6.79 15.71
N PHE A 43 -14.34 -7.69 16.18
CA PHE A 43 -14.16 -9.00 15.55
C PHE A 43 -14.84 -10.17 16.28
N HIS A 44 -15.34 -9.97 17.50
CA HIS A 44 -15.87 -11.01 18.39
C HIS A 44 -16.92 -11.95 17.74
N ASN A 45 -17.70 -11.47 16.77
CA ASN A 45 -18.78 -12.25 16.13
C ASN A 45 -18.60 -12.45 14.62
N VAL A 46 -17.47 -12.02 14.06
CA VAL A 46 -17.27 -12.02 12.60
C VAL A 46 -16.89 -13.42 12.14
N THR A 47 -16.32 -14.24 13.02
CA THR A 47 -15.76 -15.53 12.61
C THR A 47 -15.70 -16.56 13.74
N PRO A 48 -16.61 -17.55 13.76
CA PRO A 48 -16.41 -18.80 14.50
C PRO A 48 -15.28 -19.67 13.89
N ASN A 49 -14.91 -19.42 12.63
CA ASN A 49 -14.02 -20.26 11.81
C ASN A 49 -12.81 -19.55 11.16
N ALA A 50 -12.69 -18.23 11.28
CA ALA A 50 -11.39 -17.59 11.11
C ALA A 50 -10.74 -17.63 12.47
N THR A 51 -9.83 -18.58 12.63
CA THR A 51 -8.98 -18.68 13.80
C THR A 51 -8.33 -17.32 14.06
N ALA A 52 -8.04 -17.00 15.33
CA ALA A 52 -7.23 -15.84 15.70
C ALA A 52 -5.94 -15.74 14.84
N GLU A 53 -5.47 -16.86 14.30
CA GLU A 53 -4.43 -17.00 13.29
C GLU A 53 -4.62 -16.13 12.03
N LEU A 54 -5.84 -15.92 11.53
CA LEU A 54 -6.11 -15.03 10.38
C LEU A 54 -5.89 -13.56 10.75
N LEU A 55 -6.13 -13.17 12.01
CA LEU A 55 -5.86 -11.81 12.50
C LEU A 55 -4.38 -11.61 12.84
N HIS A 56 -3.66 -12.67 13.24
CA HIS A 56 -2.28 -12.59 13.72
C HIS A 56 -1.21 -13.05 12.72
N THR A 57 -1.60 -13.72 11.63
CA THR A 57 -0.65 -14.23 10.61
C THR A 57 -0.90 -13.57 9.25
N VAL A 58 0.14 -12.88 8.76
CA VAL A 58 0.19 -12.35 7.40
C VAL A 58 0.43 -13.51 6.44
N GLN A 59 -0.66 -14.14 5.98
CA GLN A 59 -0.63 -15.11 4.90
C GLN A 59 -1.07 -14.45 3.60
N ILE A 60 -0.26 -14.63 2.55
CA ILE A 60 -0.59 -14.19 1.19
C ILE A 60 -1.78 -15.01 0.70
N PRO A 61 -2.90 -14.38 0.30
CA PRO A 61 -4.05 -15.11 -0.22
C PRO A 61 -3.70 -15.93 -1.46
N GLU A 62 -4.11 -17.18 -1.48
CA GLU A 62 -3.84 -18.11 -2.58
C GLU A 62 -5.05 -18.38 -3.47
N THR A 63 -6.25 -17.98 -3.01
CA THR A 63 -7.53 -18.14 -3.73
C THR A 63 -8.39 -16.89 -3.60
N ILE A 64 -9.42 -16.80 -4.46
CA ILE A 64 -10.41 -15.72 -4.42
C ILE A 64 -11.19 -15.72 -3.09
N GLU A 65 -11.49 -16.90 -2.55
CA GLU A 65 -12.21 -17.05 -1.29
C GLU A 65 -11.39 -16.49 -0.13
N GLN A 66 -10.08 -16.74 -0.14
CA GLN A 66 -9.16 -16.15 0.83
C GLN A 66 -9.08 -14.63 0.67
N ILE A 67 -9.03 -14.10 -0.57
CA ILE A 67 -9.10 -12.65 -0.81
C ILE A 67 -10.39 -12.07 -0.23
N ASN A 68 -11.55 -12.67 -0.53
CA ASN A 68 -12.84 -12.19 -0.05
C ASN A 68 -12.93 -12.23 1.48
N SER A 69 -12.40 -13.26 2.12
CA SER A 69 -12.31 -13.36 3.58
C SER A 69 -11.45 -12.22 4.17
N ARG A 70 -10.29 -11.94 3.58
CA ARG A 70 -9.42 -10.81 3.97
C ARG A 70 -10.12 -9.47 3.78
N CYS A 71 -10.88 -9.31 2.69
CA CYS A 71 -11.65 -8.11 2.42
C CYS A 71 -12.74 -7.85 3.46
N LEU A 72 -13.46 -8.89 3.90
CA LEU A 72 -14.46 -8.78 4.97
C LEU A 72 -13.82 -8.28 6.27
N LEU A 73 -12.68 -8.87 6.67
CA LEU A 73 -11.94 -8.48 7.87
C LEU A 73 -11.41 -7.05 7.77
N PHE A 74 -10.77 -6.70 6.65
CA PHE A 74 -10.20 -5.37 6.44
C PHE A 74 -11.27 -4.30 6.46
N ASN A 75 -12.35 -4.44 5.68
CA ASN A 75 -13.42 -3.44 5.62
C ASN A 75 -14.06 -3.25 6.98
N ARG A 76 -14.34 -4.34 7.71
CA ARG A 76 -14.91 -4.25 9.05
C ARG A 76 -13.96 -3.60 10.05
N GLY A 77 -12.67 -3.92 9.99
CA GLY A 77 -11.64 -3.25 10.80
C GLY A 77 -11.57 -1.76 10.51
N MET A 78 -11.61 -1.36 9.25
CA MET A 78 -11.59 0.05 8.86
C MET A 78 -12.84 0.79 9.31
N ASP A 79 -14.04 0.22 9.13
CA ASP A 79 -15.30 0.83 9.61
C ASP A 79 -15.28 1.02 11.14
N CYS A 80 -14.69 0.06 11.86
CA CYS A 80 -14.52 0.13 13.30
C CYS A 80 -13.59 1.28 13.72
N VAL A 81 -12.41 1.37 13.08
CA VAL A 81 -11.45 2.44 13.32
C VAL A 81 -12.07 3.79 12.97
N GLU A 82 -12.73 3.92 11.82
CA GLU A 82 -13.36 5.18 11.38
C GLU A 82 -14.37 5.68 12.40
N ARG A 83 -15.23 4.81 12.96
CA ARG A 83 -16.17 5.16 14.03
C ARG A 83 -15.48 5.69 15.29
N TYR A 84 -14.35 5.10 15.67
CA TYR A 84 -13.58 5.61 16.81
C TYR A 84 -12.98 6.96 16.52
N LEU A 85 -12.40 7.14 15.34
CA LEU A 85 -11.82 8.41 14.93
C LEU A 85 -12.87 9.52 14.82
N ASP A 86 -14.10 9.18 14.41
CA ASP A 86 -15.24 10.12 14.35
C ASP A 86 -15.62 10.68 15.73
N VAL A 87 -15.50 9.87 16.79
CA VAL A 87 -15.97 10.23 18.14
C VAL A 87 -14.85 10.72 19.05
N CYS A 88 -13.68 10.11 18.96
CA CYS A 88 -12.63 10.21 19.98
C CYS A 88 -11.36 10.93 19.55
N VAL A 89 -11.21 11.28 18.27
CA VAL A 89 -9.98 11.88 17.74
C VAL A 89 -10.32 13.18 17.04
N ASP A 90 -9.51 14.22 17.25
CA ASP A 90 -9.74 15.50 16.60
C ASP A 90 -9.44 15.45 15.09
N ALA A 91 -9.92 16.46 14.37
CA ALA A 91 -9.83 16.50 12.91
C ALA A 91 -8.38 16.47 12.38
N LYS A 92 -7.42 17.05 13.09
CA LYS A 92 -6.01 17.12 12.66
C LYS A 92 -5.35 15.76 12.86
N GLU A 93 -5.50 15.17 14.04
CA GLU A 93 -4.96 13.83 14.33
C GLU A 93 -5.60 12.76 13.43
N ARG A 94 -6.90 12.85 13.20
CA ARG A 94 -7.62 11.98 12.27
C ARG A 94 -7.07 12.07 10.86
N PHE A 95 -6.76 13.28 10.37
CA PHE A 95 -6.18 13.45 9.04
C PHE A 95 -4.82 12.75 8.92
N ILE A 96 -4.00 12.78 9.97
CA ILE A 96 -2.71 12.08 10.00
C ILE A 96 -2.95 10.56 9.92
N ILE A 97 -3.81 10.02 10.78
CA ILE A 97 -4.13 8.59 10.81
C ILE A 97 -4.71 8.12 9.46
N ASP A 98 -5.63 8.89 8.87
CA ASP A 98 -6.21 8.60 7.56
C ASP A 98 -5.18 8.66 6.42
N SER A 99 -4.14 9.49 6.56
CA SER A 99 -3.04 9.58 5.60
C SER A 99 -2.13 8.36 5.67
N GLU A 100 -1.80 7.89 6.87
CA GLU A 100 -0.96 6.70 7.08
C GLU A 100 -1.60 5.42 6.52
N VAL A 101 -2.92 5.26 6.68
CA VAL A 101 -3.63 4.07 6.17
C VAL A 101 -4.05 4.18 4.71
N TYR A 102 -3.79 5.32 4.06
CA TYR A 102 -4.28 5.62 2.71
C TYR A 102 -3.83 4.57 1.67
N GLY A 103 -2.53 4.23 1.64
CA GLY A 103 -1.99 3.25 0.71
C GLY A 103 -2.61 1.86 0.86
N ALA A 104 -2.82 1.43 2.11
CA ALA A 104 -3.49 0.17 2.42
C ALA A 104 -4.97 0.18 1.98
N LYS A 105 -5.72 1.25 2.31
CA LYS A 105 -7.10 1.44 1.83
C LYS A 105 -7.16 1.35 0.29
N ARG A 106 -6.20 1.98 -0.41
CA ARG A 106 -6.15 1.97 -1.87
C ARG A 106 -5.87 0.58 -2.45
N LEU A 107 -4.92 -0.16 -1.87
CA LEU A 107 -4.65 -1.54 -2.28
C LEU A 107 -5.90 -2.42 -2.10
N TYR A 108 -6.55 -2.35 -0.93
CA TYR A 108 -7.75 -3.14 -0.66
C TYR A 108 -8.94 -2.71 -1.51
N GLN A 109 -9.05 -1.45 -1.94
CA GLN A 109 -10.05 -1.05 -2.93
C GLN A 109 -9.89 -1.83 -4.24
N PHE A 110 -8.66 -2.00 -4.75
CA PHE A 110 -8.42 -2.84 -5.93
C PHE A 110 -8.66 -4.32 -5.61
N LEU A 111 -8.01 -4.83 -4.56
CA LEU A 111 -8.04 -6.25 -4.22
C LEU A 111 -9.46 -6.76 -3.91
N CYS A 112 -10.34 -5.93 -3.35
CA CYS A 112 -11.69 -6.34 -2.96
C CYS A 112 -12.78 -6.04 -3.98
N ARG A 113 -12.54 -5.11 -4.94
CA ARG A 113 -13.58 -4.66 -5.87
C ARG A 113 -13.25 -4.92 -7.34
N ASP A 114 -11.99 -5.17 -7.68
CA ASP A 114 -11.55 -5.38 -9.05
C ASP A 114 -11.19 -6.86 -9.28
N ARG A 115 -12.08 -7.57 -10.01
CA ARG A 115 -11.91 -8.98 -10.37
C ARG A 115 -10.67 -9.22 -11.23
N ALA A 116 -10.30 -8.30 -12.12
CA ALA A 116 -9.11 -8.45 -12.95
C ALA A 116 -7.85 -8.31 -12.09
N PHE A 117 -7.84 -7.36 -11.16
CA PHE A 117 -6.74 -7.21 -10.21
C PHE A 117 -6.59 -8.43 -9.28
N GLN A 118 -7.69 -9.03 -8.84
CA GLN A 118 -7.65 -10.28 -8.06
C GLN A 118 -6.97 -11.41 -8.84
N GLN A 119 -7.28 -11.55 -10.13
CA GLN A 119 -6.66 -12.57 -10.98
C GLN A 119 -5.18 -12.29 -11.21
N GLU A 120 -4.82 -11.03 -11.51
CA GLU A 120 -3.42 -10.59 -11.64
C GLU A 120 -2.63 -10.85 -10.34
N PHE A 121 -3.21 -10.53 -9.19
CA PHE A 121 -2.61 -10.81 -7.88
C PHE A 121 -2.35 -12.30 -7.68
N LEU A 122 -3.34 -13.15 -7.93
CA LEU A 122 -3.22 -14.60 -7.80
C LEU A 122 -2.24 -15.20 -8.82
N TRP A 123 -2.10 -14.61 -9.99
CA TRP A 123 -1.10 -15.00 -10.99
C TRP A 123 0.34 -14.79 -10.49
N HIS A 124 0.56 -13.78 -9.65
CA HIS A 124 1.89 -13.45 -9.11
C HIS A 124 2.12 -13.94 -7.67
N LYS A 125 1.20 -14.72 -7.08
CA LYS A 125 1.22 -15.11 -5.65
C LYS A 125 2.51 -15.82 -5.22
N ASP A 126 3.04 -16.71 -6.04
CA ASP A 126 4.26 -17.49 -5.71
C ASP A 126 5.48 -16.57 -5.57
N CYS A 127 5.52 -15.46 -6.32
CA CYS A 127 6.59 -14.49 -6.18
C CYS A 127 6.56 -13.83 -4.81
N PHE A 128 5.38 -13.43 -4.29
CA PHE A 128 5.27 -12.88 -2.94
C PHE A 128 5.82 -13.85 -1.88
N GLN A 129 5.53 -15.15 -2.01
CA GLN A 129 6.06 -16.16 -1.10
C GLN A 129 7.59 -16.24 -1.18
N LEU A 130 8.16 -16.16 -2.39
CA LEU A 130 9.60 -16.23 -2.60
C LEU A 130 10.36 -15.02 -2.05
N VAL A 131 9.76 -13.83 -2.12
CA VAL A 131 10.44 -12.57 -1.76
C VAL A 131 9.93 -11.92 -0.47
N HIS A 132 9.02 -12.55 0.28
CA HIS A 132 8.41 -11.95 1.48
C HIS A 132 9.41 -11.34 2.47
N ARG A 133 10.56 -12.00 2.69
CA ARG A 133 11.62 -11.49 3.58
C ARG A 133 12.33 -10.26 3.01
N ASP A 134 12.55 -10.21 1.70
CA ASP A 134 13.17 -9.05 1.05
C ASP A 134 12.20 -7.86 1.11
N LEU A 135 10.91 -8.10 0.87
CA LEU A 135 9.86 -7.09 0.96
C LEU A 135 9.74 -6.51 2.38
N ASP A 136 9.79 -7.37 3.41
CA ASP A 136 9.83 -6.95 4.81
C ASP A 136 11.08 -6.10 5.10
N SER A 137 12.25 -6.51 4.61
CA SER A 137 13.49 -5.73 4.74
C SER A 137 13.40 -4.36 4.06
N CYS A 138 12.90 -4.30 2.82
CA CYS A 138 12.67 -3.06 2.08
C CYS A 138 11.70 -2.15 2.85
N SER A 139 10.61 -2.70 3.37
CA SER A 139 9.59 -1.97 4.14
C SER A 139 10.16 -1.40 5.44
N LYS A 140 10.92 -2.21 6.21
CA LYS A 140 11.58 -1.75 7.43
C LYS A 140 12.55 -0.60 7.16
N ARG A 141 13.31 -0.68 6.08
CA ARG A 141 14.22 0.41 5.69
C ARG A 141 13.46 1.68 5.32
N PHE A 142 12.37 1.57 4.58
CA PHE A 142 11.50 2.69 4.24
C PHE A 142 10.93 3.36 5.51
N VAL A 143 10.37 2.57 6.42
CA VAL A 143 9.83 3.06 7.70
C VAL A 143 10.93 3.70 8.56
N SER A 144 12.15 3.17 8.58
CA SER A 144 13.28 3.78 9.30
C SER A 144 13.59 5.17 8.76
N ILE A 145 13.68 5.32 7.44
CA ILE A 145 13.94 6.62 6.80
C ILE A 145 12.83 7.60 7.15
N LEU A 146 11.56 7.21 7.06
CA LEU A 146 10.45 8.08 7.43
C LEU A 146 10.52 8.52 8.91
N LYS A 147 10.85 7.61 9.83
CA LYS A 147 11.00 7.93 11.25
C LYS A 147 12.15 8.91 11.50
N GLU A 148 13.27 8.73 10.82
CA GLU A 148 14.42 9.62 10.91
C GLU A 148 14.09 11.02 10.39
N GLU A 149 13.42 11.12 9.24
CA GLU A 149 13.01 12.41 8.66
C GLU A 149 11.95 13.12 9.53
N ILE A 150 10.99 12.38 10.10
CA ILE A 150 10.01 12.93 11.06
C ILE A 150 10.72 13.38 12.36
N ALA A 151 11.73 12.65 12.85
CA ALA A 151 12.45 13.00 14.06
C ALA A 151 13.35 14.23 13.90
N LYS A 152 13.82 14.53 12.68
CA LYS A 152 14.63 15.72 12.35
C LYS A 152 13.82 17.02 12.32
N THR A 153 12.55 17.01 12.71
CA THR A 153 11.65 18.17 12.70
C THR A 153 12.15 19.32 13.58
N THR A 154 13.08 20.08 13.02
CA THR A 154 13.50 21.42 13.40
C THR A 154 13.75 22.14 12.07
N GLU A 155 12.79 22.98 11.68
CA GLU A 155 12.86 23.96 10.57
C GLU A 155 13.11 23.48 9.12
N GLN A 156 12.81 22.24 8.73
CA GLN A 156 12.79 21.89 7.29
C GLN A 156 11.54 22.47 6.59
N SER A 157 11.72 23.00 5.37
CA SER A 157 10.60 23.46 4.56
C SER A 157 9.69 22.28 4.16
N LEU A 158 8.38 22.52 4.02
CA LEU A 158 7.43 21.49 3.55
C LEU A 158 7.86 20.84 2.22
N ASN A 159 8.56 21.59 1.36
CA ASN A 159 9.08 21.10 0.09
C ASN A 159 10.21 20.07 0.26
N GLU A 160 11.06 20.24 1.28
CA GLU A 160 12.16 19.32 1.58
C GLU A 160 11.64 18.01 2.14
N GLN A 161 10.68 18.07 3.07
CA GLN A 161 10.00 16.87 3.59
C GLN A 161 9.27 16.10 2.47
N TYR A 162 8.59 16.83 1.58
CA TYR A 162 7.94 16.25 0.41
C TYR A 162 8.95 15.53 -0.51
N MET A 163 10.10 16.16 -0.77
CA MET A 163 11.20 15.55 -1.56
C MET A 163 11.78 14.31 -0.89
N HIS A 164 12.07 14.36 0.42
CA HIS A 164 12.59 13.22 1.17
C HIS A 164 11.62 12.04 1.17
N PHE A 165 10.33 12.31 1.40
CA PHE A 165 9.29 11.29 1.32
C PHE A 165 9.26 10.64 -0.08
N CYS A 166 9.21 11.46 -1.14
CA CYS A 166 9.17 10.96 -2.51
C CYS A 166 10.40 10.12 -2.89
N CYS A 167 11.61 10.50 -2.45
CA CYS A 167 12.80 9.70 -2.71
C CYS A 167 12.89 8.43 -1.85
N ALA A 168 12.44 8.46 -0.60
CA ALA A 168 12.32 7.27 0.23
C ALA A 168 11.33 6.27 -0.39
N ARG A 169 10.21 6.77 -0.91
CA ARG A 169 9.20 6.01 -1.65
C ARG A 169 9.78 5.35 -2.89
N TYR A 170 10.48 6.12 -3.72
CA TYR A 170 11.17 5.60 -4.90
C TYR A 170 12.20 4.52 -4.56
N ALA A 171 12.99 4.72 -3.50
CA ALA A 171 13.97 3.75 -3.05
C ALA A 171 13.30 2.44 -2.59
N TYR A 172 12.18 2.53 -1.86
CA TYR A 172 11.37 1.37 -1.46
C TYR A 172 10.84 0.60 -2.67
N GLU A 173 10.21 1.29 -3.62
CA GLU A 173 9.68 0.68 -4.84
C GLU A 173 10.77 -0.05 -5.64
N ASN A 174 11.94 0.57 -5.79
CA ASN A 174 13.06 -0.06 -6.50
C ASN A 174 13.67 -1.22 -5.72
N CYS A 175 13.75 -1.13 -4.39
CA CYS A 175 14.18 -2.24 -3.55
C CYS A 175 13.31 -3.48 -3.79
N VAL A 176 11.98 -3.31 -3.79
CA VAL A 176 11.02 -4.38 -4.06
C VAL A 176 11.18 -4.91 -5.49
N TYR A 177 11.25 -4.01 -6.48
CA TYR A 177 11.42 -4.40 -7.89
C TYR A 177 12.69 -5.22 -8.12
N ILE A 178 13.82 -4.76 -7.60
CA ILE A 178 15.13 -5.42 -7.78
C ILE A 178 15.12 -6.78 -7.09
N SER A 179 14.60 -6.86 -5.86
CA SER A 179 14.49 -8.12 -5.11
C SER A 179 13.66 -9.16 -5.86
N ALA A 180 12.52 -8.74 -6.41
CA ALA A 180 11.65 -9.59 -7.23
C ALA A 180 12.30 -9.96 -8.56
N ARG A 181 13.00 -9.03 -9.24
CA ARG A 181 13.61 -9.28 -10.54
C ARG A 181 14.67 -10.38 -10.53
N TYR A 182 15.38 -10.56 -9.43
CA TYR A 182 16.39 -11.62 -9.30
C TYR A 182 15.81 -13.01 -9.00
N LYS A 183 14.57 -13.06 -8.50
CA LYS A 183 13.96 -14.30 -7.97
C LYS A 183 12.72 -14.73 -8.75
N CYS A 184 12.08 -13.81 -9.45
CA CYS A 184 10.81 -14.01 -10.14
C CYS A 184 10.88 -13.63 -11.62
N LYS A 185 9.80 -13.90 -12.35
CA LYS A 185 9.63 -13.43 -13.73
C LYS A 185 9.57 -11.89 -13.80
N PRO A 186 9.95 -11.27 -14.94
CA PRO A 186 9.96 -9.82 -15.10
C PRO A 186 8.61 -9.14 -14.85
N ASP A 187 7.52 -9.76 -15.29
CA ASP A 187 6.14 -9.30 -15.07
C ASP A 187 5.77 -9.31 -13.58
N SER A 188 6.13 -10.36 -12.83
CA SER A 188 5.96 -10.40 -11.38
C SER A 188 6.73 -9.28 -10.67
N ALA A 189 7.95 -8.98 -11.12
CA ALA A 189 8.72 -7.89 -10.53
C ALA A 189 8.05 -6.52 -10.75
N VAL A 190 7.49 -6.28 -11.94
CA VAL A 190 6.71 -5.07 -12.23
C VAL A 190 5.45 -5.01 -11.37
N PHE A 191 4.73 -6.13 -11.23
CA PHE A 191 3.54 -6.22 -10.40
C PHE A 191 3.84 -5.90 -8.93
N LEU A 192 4.88 -6.52 -8.36
CA LEU A 192 5.29 -6.26 -6.97
C LEU A 192 5.71 -4.80 -6.76
N ARG A 193 6.36 -4.17 -7.75
CA ARG A 193 6.67 -2.72 -7.69
C ARG A 193 5.39 -1.87 -7.65
N ARG A 194 4.37 -2.22 -8.44
CA ARG A 194 3.07 -1.53 -8.42
C ARG A 194 2.38 -1.67 -7.06
N ILE A 195 2.48 -2.84 -6.44
CA ILE A 195 1.96 -3.08 -5.08
C ILE A 195 2.72 -2.24 -4.05
N ALA A 196 4.05 -2.20 -4.13
CA ALA A 196 4.87 -1.34 -3.28
C ALA A 196 4.48 0.14 -3.41
N LYS A 197 4.30 0.63 -4.64
CA LYS A 197 3.84 2.01 -4.93
C LYS A 197 2.47 2.32 -4.31
N LEU A 198 1.54 1.37 -4.35
CA LEU A 198 0.23 1.53 -3.69
C LEU A 198 0.38 1.61 -2.18
N LEU A 199 1.15 0.70 -1.58
CA LEU A 199 1.34 0.62 -0.12
C LEU A 199 2.10 1.83 0.45
N SER A 200 3.02 2.40 -0.31
CA SER A 200 3.80 3.58 0.09
C SER A 200 3.17 4.91 -0.31
N SER A 201 1.94 4.89 -0.83
CA SER A 201 1.18 6.11 -1.12
C SER A 201 0.63 6.71 0.17
N ASP A 202 0.81 8.02 0.32
CA ASP A 202 0.29 8.81 1.43
C ASP A 202 -0.58 9.95 0.90
N LYS A 203 -1.65 10.29 1.62
CA LYS A 203 -2.62 11.31 1.21
C LYS A 203 -2.04 12.74 1.24
N HIS A 204 -1.06 12.99 2.12
CA HIS A 204 -0.34 14.25 2.22
C HIS A 204 0.67 14.41 1.07
N PHE A 205 1.24 13.30 0.59
CA PHE A 205 2.31 13.28 -0.41
C PHE A 205 1.88 12.67 -1.75
N LEU A 206 0.76 13.15 -2.31
CA LEU A 206 0.29 12.75 -3.63
C LEU A 206 1.19 13.34 -4.74
N ASN A 207 1.38 12.60 -5.83
CA ASN A 207 2.07 13.03 -7.06
C ASN A 207 3.62 13.11 -7.04
N CYS A 208 4.30 12.25 -6.29
CA CYS A 208 5.77 12.20 -6.31
C CYS A 208 6.39 11.84 -7.69
N ASP A 209 5.64 11.32 -8.66
CA ASP A 209 6.16 10.77 -9.93
C ASP A 209 7.12 11.71 -10.68
N LYS A 210 6.88 13.03 -10.63
CA LYS A 210 7.79 14.04 -11.22
C LYS A 210 9.13 14.10 -10.48
N ILE A 211 9.09 14.20 -9.15
CA ILE A 211 10.29 14.25 -8.29
C ILE A 211 11.08 12.95 -8.40
N GLU A 212 10.39 11.81 -8.42
CA GLU A 212 11.04 10.50 -8.59
C GLU A 212 11.86 10.44 -9.87
N THR A 213 11.27 10.91 -10.97
CA THR A 213 11.91 10.89 -12.29
C THR A 213 13.07 11.87 -12.38
N GLU A 214 12.89 13.12 -11.94
CA GLU A 214 13.87 14.19 -12.14
C GLU A 214 14.99 14.19 -11.09
N VAL A 215 14.66 13.83 -9.84
CA VAL A 215 15.57 13.93 -8.70
C VAL A 215 16.04 12.55 -8.27
N CYS A 216 15.12 11.69 -7.82
CA CYS A 216 15.48 10.49 -7.07
C CYS A 216 16.13 9.41 -7.95
N SER A 217 15.77 9.36 -9.24
CA SER A 217 16.35 8.44 -10.24
C SER A 217 17.82 8.74 -10.56
N SER A 218 18.28 9.97 -10.29
CA SER A 218 19.62 10.44 -10.67
C SER A 218 20.71 10.12 -9.65
N VAL A 219 20.33 9.83 -8.40
CA VAL A 219 21.25 9.62 -7.26
C VAL A 219 22.04 8.30 -7.37
N GLY A 220 21.81 7.50 -8.41
CA GLY A 220 22.51 6.23 -8.66
C GLY A 220 23.50 6.23 -9.83
N ARG A 221 23.76 7.36 -10.51
CA ARG A 221 24.84 7.39 -11.51
C ARG A 221 26.16 7.65 -10.79
N PRO A 222 27.11 6.68 -10.71
CA PRO A 222 28.48 7.04 -10.34
C PRO A 222 28.91 8.14 -11.31
N ALA A 223 29.48 9.21 -10.77
CA ALA A 223 29.96 10.33 -11.56
C ALA A 223 31.01 9.81 -12.54
N ALA A 224 30.57 9.46 -13.76
CA ALA A 224 31.40 9.17 -14.93
C ALA A 224 32.28 10.37 -15.33
N ARG A 225 32.24 11.46 -14.55
CA ARG A 225 33.06 12.65 -14.67
C ARG A 225 34.50 12.44 -14.22
N TRP A 226 34.78 11.50 -13.30
CA TRP A 226 36.16 11.22 -12.86
C TRP A 226 36.96 10.42 -13.90
N TRP A 227 36.33 9.50 -14.63
CA TRP A 227 37.00 8.77 -15.72
C TRP A 227 37.36 9.66 -16.91
N TRP A 228 36.52 10.66 -17.24
CA TRP A 228 36.80 11.59 -18.35
C TRP A 228 37.95 12.54 -18.03
N TRP A 229 38.11 12.97 -16.77
CA TRP A 229 39.23 13.79 -16.34
C TRP A 229 40.56 13.02 -16.32
N TRP A 230 40.53 11.74 -15.97
CA TRP A 230 41.74 10.91 -15.97
C TRP A 230 42.17 10.53 -17.40
N SER A 231 41.23 10.30 -18.32
CA SER A 231 41.56 10.07 -19.74
C SER A 231 42.17 11.31 -20.42
N SER A 232 41.68 12.51 -20.09
CA SER A 232 42.24 13.75 -20.67
C SER A 232 43.63 14.08 -20.10
N SER A 233 43.88 13.84 -18.81
CA SER A 233 45.21 14.07 -18.21
C SER A 233 46.27 13.09 -18.71
N MET A 234 45.91 11.81 -18.93
CA MET A 234 46.83 10.82 -19.51
C MET A 234 47.15 11.12 -20.98
N ALA A 235 46.19 11.60 -21.76
CA ALA A 235 46.41 12.00 -23.15
C ALA A 235 47.35 13.23 -23.26
N ALA A 236 47.20 14.21 -22.36
CA ALA A 236 48.08 15.39 -22.33
C ALA A 236 49.53 15.04 -21.98
N LEU A 237 49.75 14.09 -21.06
CA LEU A 237 51.09 13.61 -20.72
C LEU A 237 51.75 12.85 -21.87
N PHE A 238 50.99 12.05 -22.62
CA PHE A 238 51.52 11.35 -23.80
C PHE A 238 51.93 12.32 -24.92
N VAL A 239 51.16 13.38 -25.18
CA VAL A 239 51.50 14.38 -26.20
C VAL A 239 52.75 15.18 -25.81
N LEU A 240 52.90 15.54 -24.53
CA LEU A 240 54.09 16.24 -24.04
C LEU A 240 55.37 15.40 -24.19
N SER A 241 55.31 14.08 -23.99
CA SER A 241 56.47 13.21 -24.19
C SER A 241 56.89 13.07 -25.66
N PHE A 242 55.96 13.19 -26.62
CA PHE A 242 56.29 13.17 -28.04
C PHE A 242 56.89 14.49 -28.54
N VAL A 243 56.47 15.64 -27.98
CA VAL A 243 57.00 16.96 -28.37
C VAL A 243 58.40 17.22 -27.80
N VAL A 244 58.74 16.63 -26.65
CA VAL A 244 60.08 16.79 -26.04
C VAL A 244 61.15 15.88 -26.68
N ASN A 245 60.73 14.84 -27.41
CA ASN A 245 61.62 13.86 -28.07
C ASN A 245 61.67 14.00 -29.61
N ALA A 246 61.24 15.14 -30.16
CA ALA A 246 61.39 15.52 -31.56
C ALA A 246 62.28 16.75 -31.68
#